data_AF-A0A1C1CHN9-F1
#
_entry.id   AF-A0A1C1CHN9-F1
#
_cell.length_a   1.000
_cell.length_b   1.000
_cell.length_c   1.000
_cell.angle_alpha   90.00
_cell.angle_beta   90.00
_cell.angle_gamma   90.00
#
_symmetry.space_group_name_H-M   'P 1'
#
loop_
_entity.id
_entity.type
_entity.pdbx_description
1 polymer ?
#
loop_
_entity_poly.entity_id
_entity_poly.type
_entity_poly.pdbx_seq_one_letter_code
_entity_poly.pdbx_strand_id
1 'polypeptide(L)'
;MTLPELAQAVIIDVDGRQFDDDSAFHNPEDLLTLCQPLVALSPTTGHLGFVHYSVQEFLLSDRLAKAGSQISIYALNSRTSHTEIARICLGFLNYDDFASGPCTSYEDFKSRTAKFPFLKYAASEWPRHAMEPDVETELTGPISKLLIPQKNPKFASMIQNARIVDADEGDDVTRFVTSLAEDWTKRISQTNYTVNSLTFAAIWGLDSVLSRIVESGADIDLPGAHNGNALQCAVFLDRPTTAKILLDLGADANSDEVERLRRTPLVTAILFWPTTDD
;
A
#
# COMPACT_ATOMS: atom_id res chain seq x y z
N MET A 1 10.06 -3.09 8.18
CA MET A 1 11.15 -2.55 7.36
C MET A 1 12.46 -3.25 7.72
N THR A 2 13.17 -3.79 6.74
CA THR A 2 14.51 -4.37 6.85
C THR A 2 15.60 -3.31 6.69
N LEU A 3 16.86 -3.66 6.94
CA LEU A 3 17.97 -2.72 6.80
C LEU A 3 18.22 -2.26 5.35
N PRO A 4 18.23 -3.15 4.33
CA PRO A 4 18.33 -2.73 2.93
C PRO A 4 17.15 -1.84 2.49
N GLU A 5 15.94 -2.13 2.98
CA GLU A 5 14.76 -1.29 2.73
C GLU A 5 14.97 0.12 3.30
N LEU A 6 15.42 0.24 4.55
CA LEU A 6 15.65 1.57 5.17
C LEU A 6 16.79 2.33 4.48
N ALA A 7 17.89 1.66 4.16
CA ALA A 7 19.03 2.28 3.47
C ALA A 7 18.63 2.88 2.12
N GLN A 8 17.73 2.22 1.40
CA GLN A 8 17.16 2.77 0.18
C GLN A 8 16.12 3.86 0.48
N ALA A 9 15.26 3.68 1.49
CA ALA A 9 14.21 4.64 1.83
C ALA A 9 14.74 6.05 2.17
N VAL A 10 15.86 6.14 2.87
CA VAL A 10 16.42 7.43 3.35
C VAL A 10 17.03 8.29 2.24
N ILE A 11 17.30 7.74 1.05
CA ILE A 11 17.86 8.47 -0.09
C ILE A 11 16.84 8.76 -1.19
N ILE A 12 15.59 8.37 -1.01
CA ILE A 12 14.53 8.58 -2.00
C ILE A 12 14.20 10.07 -2.06
N ASP A 13 14.42 10.66 -3.25
CA ASP A 13 13.90 11.97 -3.59
C ASP A 13 12.42 11.84 -3.99
N VAL A 14 11.51 12.36 -3.15
CA VAL A 14 10.06 12.27 -3.37
C VAL A 14 9.58 13.00 -4.63
N ASP A 15 10.34 13.99 -5.10
CA ASP A 15 10.05 14.75 -6.32
C ASP A 15 10.89 14.26 -7.52
N GLY A 16 11.76 13.28 -7.27
CA GLY A 16 12.63 12.64 -8.25
C GLY A 16 11.86 11.86 -9.31
N ARG A 17 12.58 11.50 -10.38
CA ARG A 17 12.04 10.68 -11.48
C ARG A 17 12.64 9.29 -11.54
N GLN A 18 13.82 9.07 -11.00
CA GLN A 18 14.51 7.80 -11.08
C GLN A 18 15.37 7.63 -9.83
N PHE A 19 15.71 6.38 -9.52
CA PHE A 19 16.60 6.09 -8.41
C PHE A 19 18.04 6.50 -8.75
N ASP A 20 18.66 7.25 -7.85
CA ASP A 20 20.04 7.68 -7.98
C ASP A 20 20.99 6.64 -7.35
N ASP A 21 21.55 5.78 -8.21
CA ASP A 21 22.50 4.73 -7.80
C ASP A 21 23.78 5.33 -7.17
N ASP A 22 24.15 6.58 -7.49
CA ASP A 22 25.36 7.24 -6.95
C ASP A 22 25.19 7.66 -5.49
N SER A 23 23.95 7.88 -5.05
CA SER A 23 23.62 8.23 -3.67
C SER A 23 23.39 7.00 -2.78
N ALA A 24 23.38 5.78 -3.35
CA ALA A 24 23.10 4.55 -2.63
C ALA A 24 24.21 4.18 -1.64
N PHE A 25 23.80 3.73 -0.44
CA PHE A 25 24.73 3.18 0.54
C PHE A 25 25.45 1.95 -0.04
N HIS A 26 26.78 1.99 -0.07
CA HIS A 26 27.58 0.82 -0.44
C HIS A 26 27.37 -0.36 0.51
N ASN A 27 27.16 -0.07 1.79
CA ASN A 27 26.85 -1.06 2.81
C ASN A 27 25.67 -0.55 3.68
N PRO A 28 24.51 -1.21 3.67
CA PRO A 28 23.38 -0.84 4.52
C PRO A 28 23.72 -0.79 6.03
N GLU A 29 24.73 -1.55 6.49
CA GLU A 29 25.21 -1.55 7.88
C GLU A 29 25.80 -0.19 8.32
N ASP A 30 26.25 0.64 7.38
CA ASP A 30 26.75 1.98 7.70
C ASP A 30 25.63 2.84 8.33
N LEU A 31 24.37 2.60 7.95
CA LEU A 31 23.21 3.27 8.54
C LEU A 31 22.97 2.82 9.99
N LEU A 32 23.22 1.54 10.32
CA LEU A 32 23.13 1.09 11.71
C LEU A 32 24.16 1.79 12.59
N THR A 33 25.35 2.11 12.08
CA THR A 33 26.38 2.85 12.85
C THR A 33 25.89 4.25 13.24
N LEU A 34 25.04 4.88 12.42
CA LEU A 34 24.45 6.19 12.70
C LEU A 34 23.28 6.11 13.70
N CYS A 35 22.50 5.03 13.66
CA CYS A 35 21.25 4.89 14.40
C CYS A 35 21.33 3.95 15.61
N GLN A 36 22.48 3.31 15.87
CA GLN A 36 22.66 2.27 16.88
C GLN A 36 22.12 2.60 18.28
N PRO A 37 22.23 3.84 18.81
CA PRO A 37 21.68 4.14 20.13
C PRO A 37 20.15 4.06 20.20
N LEU A 38 19.47 4.09 19.06
CA LEU A 38 18.01 4.15 18.96
C LEU A 38 17.42 2.88 18.35
N VAL A 39 18.08 2.26 17.37
CA VAL A 39 17.54 1.17 16.56
C VAL A 39 18.43 -0.08 16.66
N ALA A 40 17.79 -1.24 16.75
CA ALA A 40 18.42 -2.56 16.68
C ALA A 40 17.80 -3.40 15.55
N LEU A 41 18.61 -4.27 14.96
CA LEU A 41 18.15 -5.29 14.03
C LEU A 41 17.69 -6.52 14.81
N SER A 42 16.47 -7.00 14.53
CA SER A 42 16.01 -8.27 15.07
C SER A 42 16.70 -9.44 14.34
N PRO A 43 17.43 -10.31 15.05
CA PRO A 43 18.09 -11.45 14.43
C PRO A 43 17.10 -12.50 13.92
N THR A 44 15.87 -12.51 14.44
CA THR A 44 14.84 -13.50 14.06
C THR A 44 14.07 -13.08 12.82
N THR A 45 13.76 -11.79 12.68
CA THR A 45 12.91 -11.29 11.59
C THR A 45 13.68 -10.51 10.53
N GLY A 46 14.92 -10.08 10.81
CA GLY A 46 15.66 -9.15 9.96
C GLY A 46 15.06 -7.74 9.91
N HIS A 47 14.08 -7.44 10.78
CA HIS A 47 13.42 -6.14 10.83
C HIS A 47 14.10 -5.22 11.84
N LEU A 48 14.10 -3.92 11.53
CA LEU A 48 14.54 -2.87 12.44
C LEU A 48 13.46 -2.53 13.46
N GLY A 49 13.86 -2.28 14.70
CA GLY A 49 13.00 -1.78 15.77
C GLY A 49 13.79 -0.96 16.77
N PHE A 50 13.11 -0.28 17.71
CA PHE A 50 13.81 0.46 18.75
C PHE A 50 14.57 -0.49 19.68
N VAL A 51 15.77 -0.08 20.14
CA VAL A 51 16.61 -0.88 21.06
C VAL A 51 15.89 -1.26 22.35
N HIS A 52 14.96 -0.42 22.81
CA HIS A 52 14.14 -0.65 23.97
C HIS A 52 12.79 0.05 23.83
N TYR A 53 11.73 -0.55 24.37
CA TYR A 53 10.39 0.04 24.35
C TYR A 53 10.34 1.47 24.94
N SER A 54 11.16 1.75 25.96
CA SER A 54 11.24 3.08 26.56
C SER A 54 11.80 4.15 25.62
N VAL A 55 12.61 3.79 24.63
CA VAL A 55 13.10 4.75 23.62
C VAL A 55 11.94 5.17 22.72
N GLN A 56 11.14 4.19 22.28
CA GLN A 56 9.92 4.46 21.51
C GLN A 56 8.95 5.33 22.30
N GLU A 57 8.67 4.97 23.56
CA GLU A 57 7.78 5.74 24.43
C GLU A 57 8.29 7.17 24.62
N PHE A 58 9.60 7.36 24.85
CA PHE A 58 10.19 8.67 25.02
C PHE A 58 10.07 9.54 23.77
N LEU A 59 10.40 9.00 22.60
CA LEU A 59 10.33 9.72 21.32
C LEU A 59 8.89 10.07 20.92
N LEU A 60 7.93 9.21 21.21
CA LEU A 60 6.49 9.43 20.95
C LEU A 60 5.80 10.26 22.04
N SER A 61 6.49 10.59 23.14
CA SER A 61 5.85 11.25 24.28
C SER A 61 5.59 12.74 24.03
N ASP A 62 4.44 13.19 24.53
CA ASP A 62 4.11 14.61 24.70
C ASP A 62 5.18 15.40 25.47
N ARG A 63 5.94 14.73 26.35
CA ARG A 63 6.97 15.38 27.16
C ARG A 63 8.07 15.94 26.28
N LEU A 64 8.51 15.17 25.29
CA LEU A 64 9.55 15.60 24.36
C LEU A 64 9.04 16.71 23.44
N ALA A 65 7.81 16.57 22.93
CA ALA A 65 7.17 17.58 22.10
C ALA A 65 7.01 18.93 22.82
N LYS A 66 6.86 18.92 24.15
CA LYS A 66 6.75 20.11 25.01
C LYS A 66 8.10 20.61 25.55
N ALA A 67 9.20 19.88 25.32
CA ALA A 67 10.51 20.13 25.91
C ALA A 67 11.35 21.16 25.10
N GLY A 68 10.79 22.34 24.82
CA GLY A 68 11.49 23.45 24.17
C GLY A 68 12.01 23.17 22.75
N SER A 69 12.23 24.22 21.96
CA SER A 69 12.55 24.08 20.53
C SER A 69 13.83 23.28 20.23
N GLN A 70 14.79 23.23 21.17
CA GLN A 70 16.07 22.55 20.94
C GLN A 70 15.95 21.02 20.94
N ILE A 71 14.94 20.46 21.61
CA ILE A 71 14.79 19.01 21.79
C ILE A 71 13.48 18.51 21.16
N SER A 72 12.44 19.35 21.10
CA SER A 72 11.16 18.99 20.52
C SER A 72 11.25 18.58 19.04
N ILE A 73 12.31 18.97 18.33
CA ILE A 73 12.59 18.53 16.95
C ILE A 73 12.80 17.01 16.81
N TYR A 74 13.17 16.32 17.91
CA TYR A 74 13.35 14.87 17.95
C TYR A 74 12.08 14.13 18.36
N ALA A 75 11.01 14.85 18.72
CA ALA A 75 9.73 14.23 19.02
C ALA A 75 9.13 13.63 17.75
N LEU A 76 8.76 12.36 17.83
CA LEU A 76 8.07 11.66 16.76
C LEU A 76 6.57 11.76 17.00
N ASN A 77 5.82 12.11 15.96
CA ASN A 77 4.37 12.07 15.97
C ASN A 77 3.93 10.96 15.02
N SER A 78 3.06 10.06 15.50
CA SER A 78 2.61 8.91 14.72
C SER A 78 2.02 9.32 13.36
N ARG A 79 1.13 10.31 13.33
CA ARG A 79 0.57 10.81 12.06
C ARG A 79 1.66 11.32 11.13
N THR A 80 2.53 12.23 11.57
CA THR A 80 3.56 12.80 10.68
C THR A 80 4.55 11.75 10.21
N SER A 81 4.88 10.76 11.05
CA SER A 81 5.71 9.62 10.65
C SER A 81 5.03 8.77 9.58
N HIS A 82 3.72 8.48 9.71
CA HIS A 82 2.96 7.76 8.68
C HIS A 82 2.82 8.56 7.38
N THR A 83 2.59 9.88 7.47
CA THR A 83 2.59 10.77 6.29
C THR A 83 3.93 10.72 5.56
N GLU A 84 5.04 10.83 6.29
CA GLU A 84 6.37 10.91 5.67
C GLU A 84 6.74 9.60 4.97
N ILE A 85 6.58 8.46 5.65
CA ILE A 85 6.90 7.17 5.03
C ILE A 85 5.95 6.86 3.85
N ALA A 86 4.67 7.22 3.94
CA ALA A 86 3.74 7.07 2.81
C ALA A 86 4.14 7.95 1.62
N ARG A 87 4.59 9.19 1.88
CA ARG A 87 5.10 10.11 0.85
C ARG A 87 6.33 9.53 0.16
N ILE A 88 7.28 8.99 0.93
CA ILE A 88 8.48 8.31 0.41
C ILE A 88 8.08 7.11 -0.47
N CYS A 89 7.18 6.25 0.01
CA CYS A 89 6.69 5.11 -0.76
C CYS A 89 6.03 5.54 -2.07
N LEU A 90 5.14 6.54 -2.02
CA LEU A 90 4.41 7.04 -3.18
C LEU A 90 5.31 7.76 -4.18
N GLY A 91 6.29 8.54 -3.71
CA GLY A 91 7.31 9.17 -4.55
C GLY A 91 8.10 8.12 -5.31
N PHE A 92 8.63 7.13 -4.59
CA PHE A 92 9.38 6.01 -5.15
C PHE A 92 8.59 5.20 -6.18
N LEU A 93 7.37 4.78 -5.84
CA LEU A 93 6.50 4.02 -6.75
C LEU A 93 6.14 4.81 -8.02
N ASN A 94 6.28 6.14 -7.98
CA ASN A 94 6.07 7.01 -9.14
C ASN A 94 7.35 7.25 -9.98
N TYR A 95 8.48 6.61 -9.69
CA TYR A 95 9.69 6.67 -10.52
C TYR A 95 9.49 6.03 -11.90
N ASP A 96 10.25 6.52 -12.88
CA ASP A 96 10.29 6.06 -14.26
C ASP A 96 10.98 4.69 -14.39
N ASP A 97 11.75 4.25 -13.38
CA ASP A 97 12.22 2.86 -13.23
C ASP A 97 11.08 1.84 -13.33
N PHE A 98 9.86 2.22 -12.94
CA PHE A 98 8.66 1.37 -12.96
C PHE A 98 7.72 1.66 -14.14
N ALA A 99 8.08 2.57 -15.05
CA ALA A 99 7.25 2.95 -16.19
C ALA A 99 7.07 1.82 -17.21
N SER A 100 7.95 0.81 -17.22
CA SER A 100 7.82 -0.40 -18.04
C SER A 100 6.66 -1.31 -17.59
N GLY A 101 6.14 -1.10 -16.38
CA GLY A 101 5.06 -1.91 -15.83
C GLY A 101 5.54 -3.21 -15.17
N PRO A 102 4.65 -4.19 -14.98
CA PRO A 102 5.00 -5.49 -14.40
C PRO A 102 6.10 -6.20 -15.18
N CYS A 103 7.01 -6.86 -14.48
CA CYS A 103 7.97 -7.77 -15.11
C CYS A 103 7.23 -8.93 -15.79
N THR A 104 7.66 -9.28 -17.00
CA THR A 104 7.07 -10.37 -17.80
C THR A 104 7.82 -11.68 -17.66
N SER A 105 8.96 -11.68 -16.97
CA SER A 105 9.77 -12.86 -16.67
C SER A 105 10.20 -12.87 -15.19
N TYR A 106 10.41 -14.08 -14.66
CA TYR A 106 10.93 -14.25 -13.31
C TYR A 106 12.33 -13.63 -13.14
N GLU A 107 13.17 -13.71 -14.17
CA GLU A 107 14.53 -13.13 -14.17
C GLU A 107 14.48 -11.60 -14.03
N ASP A 108 13.61 -10.93 -14.79
CA ASP A 108 13.42 -9.48 -14.70
C ASP A 108 12.84 -9.09 -13.33
N PHE A 109 11.90 -9.89 -12.81
CA PHE A 109 11.33 -9.66 -11.49
C PHE A 109 12.40 -9.76 -10.40
N LYS A 110 13.20 -10.83 -10.39
CA LYS A 110 14.29 -11.05 -9.43
C LYS A 110 15.35 -9.94 -9.52
N SER A 111 15.75 -9.57 -10.74
CA SER A 111 16.69 -8.48 -10.99
C SER A 111 16.17 -7.14 -10.45
N ARG A 112 14.89 -6.83 -10.71
CA ARG A 112 14.23 -5.62 -10.19
C ARG A 112 14.18 -5.62 -8.65
N THR A 113 13.75 -6.71 -8.02
CA THR A 113 13.67 -6.78 -6.55
C THR A 113 15.04 -6.73 -5.88
N ALA A 114 16.09 -7.23 -6.55
CA ALA A 114 17.47 -7.11 -6.07
C ALA A 114 18.01 -5.67 -6.20
N LYS A 115 17.68 -4.97 -7.30
CA LYS A 115 18.02 -3.55 -7.48
C LYS A 115 17.27 -2.64 -6.51
N PHE A 116 16.03 -2.99 -6.18
CA PHE A 116 15.14 -2.17 -5.35
C PHE A 116 14.62 -2.91 -4.11
N PRO A 117 15.46 -3.10 -3.08
CA PRO A 117 15.04 -3.74 -1.83
C PRO A 117 13.81 -3.10 -1.18
N PHE A 118 13.63 -1.78 -1.32
CA PHE A 118 12.49 -1.04 -0.77
C PHE A 118 11.17 -1.28 -1.50
N LEU A 119 11.18 -1.82 -2.72
CA LEU A 119 10.00 -1.92 -3.58
C LEU A 119 8.85 -2.72 -2.97
N LYS A 120 9.14 -3.84 -2.32
CA LYS A 120 8.12 -4.67 -1.66
C LYS A 120 7.45 -3.92 -0.51
N TYR A 121 8.25 -3.28 0.34
CA TYR A 121 7.76 -2.47 1.46
C TYR A 121 6.89 -1.33 0.92
N ALA A 122 7.43 -0.55 -0.02
CA ALA A 122 6.73 0.58 -0.62
C ALA A 122 5.38 0.14 -1.17
N ALA A 123 5.35 -0.91 -2.00
CA ALA A 123 4.13 -1.39 -2.65
C ALA A 123 3.07 -1.95 -1.68
N SER A 124 3.49 -2.52 -0.55
CA SER A 124 2.58 -3.22 0.39
C SER A 124 2.10 -2.33 1.55
N GLU A 125 2.95 -1.42 2.02
CA GLU A 125 2.73 -0.71 3.29
C GLU A 125 2.18 0.71 3.11
N TRP A 126 2.43 1.38 1.99
CA TRP A 126 1.91 2.74 1.78
C TRP A 126 0.38 2.85 1.95
N PRO A 127 -0.45 1.88 1.49
CA PRO A 127 -1.89 1.98 1.66
C PRO A 127 -2.29 1.86 3.13
N ARG A 128 -1.55 1.07 3.93
CA ARG A 128 -1.75 0.98 5.39
C ARG A 128 -1.38 2.28 6.08
N HIS A 129 -0.29 2.91 5.66
CA HIS A 129 0.08 4.22 6.20
C HIS A 129 -0.96 5.30 5.84
N ALA A 130 -1.56 5.23 4.64
CA ALA A 130 -2.61 6.14 4.22
C ALA A 130 -3.91 5.99 5.04
N MET A 131 -4.17 4.84 5.67
CA MET A 131 -5.32 4.64 6.54
C MET A 131 -5.26 5.44 7.86
N GLU A 132 -4.11 6.01 8.22
CA GLU A 132 -4.02 6.90 9.37
C GLU A 132 -4.81 8.20 9.13
N PRO A 133 -5.48 8.76 10.15
CA PRO A 133 -6.32 9.94 9.99
C PRO A 133 -5.61 11.11 9.31
N ASP A 134 -6.27 11.70 8.31
CA ASP A 134 -5.83 12.81 7.45
C ASP A 134 -4.62 12.53 6.54
N VAL A 135 -3.95 11.37 6.64
CA VAL A 135 -2.77 11.06 5.80
C VAL A 135 -3.16 10.90 4.33
N GLU A 136 -4.21 10.13 4.06
CA GLU A 136 -4.75 9.94 2.71
C GLU A 136 -5.11 11.27 2.04
N THR A 137 -5.77 12.17 2.78
CA THR A 137 -6.18 13.48 2.29
C THR A 137 -4.97 14.39 2.03
N GLU A 138 -3.94 14.36 2.89
CA GLU A 138 -2.70 15.11 2.66
C GLU A 138 -1.93 14.59 1.42
N LEU A 139 -2.01 13.29 1.14
CA LEU A 139 -1.31 12.62 0.05
C LEU A 139 -2.19 12.37 -1.19
N THR A 140 -3.36 13.01 -1.28
CA THR A 140 -4.30 12.92 -2.41
C THR A 140 -3.59 13.10 -3.76
N GLY A 141 -2.64 14.04 -3.85
CA GLY A 141 -1.84 14.32 -5.06
C GLY A 141 -1.02 13.11 -5.52
N PRO A 142 -0.01 12.68 -4.74
CA PRO A 142 0.81 11.49 -5.05
C PRO A 142 0.00 10.21 -5.25
N ILE A 143 -1.04 9.96 -4.45
CA ILE A 143 -1.94 8.80 -4.62
C ILE A 143 -2.61 8.85 -5.99
N SER A 144 -3.19 10.00 -6.35
CA SER A 144 -3.86 10.15 -7.64
C SER A 144 -2.89 10.00 -8.82
N LYS A 145 -1.64 10.48 -8.71
CA LYS A 145 -0.62 10.30 -9.75
C LYS A 145 -0.33 8.81 -10.03
N LEU A 146 -0.41 7.98 -8.99
CA LEU A 146 -0.23 6.54 -9.13
C LEU A 146 -1.48 5.86 -9.70
N LEU A 147 -2.67 6.21 -9.20
CA LEU A 147 -3.94 5.56 -9.56
C LEU A 147 -4.56 6.07 -10.87
N ILE A 148 -4.16 7.25 -11.34
CA ILE A 148 -4.67 7.92 -12.55
C ILE A 148 -3.48 8.17 -13.49
N PRO A 149 -3.53 7.74 -14.76
CA PRO A 149 -4.68 7.13 -15.45
C PRO A 149 -4.95 5.67 -15.05
N GLN A 150 -6.14 5.15 -15.37
CA GLN A 150 -6.57 3.78 -15.02
C GLN A 150 -5.63 2.66 -15.51
N LYS A 151 -4.84 2.94 -16.57
CA LYS A 151 -3.85 2.01 -17.14
C LYS A 151 -2.42 2.42 -16.82
N ASN A 152 -2.18 3.01 -15.64
CA ASN A 152 -0.83 3.41 -15.23
C ASN A 152 0.05 2.15 -15.04
N PRO A 153 1.13 1.96 -15.84
CA PRO A 153 2.01 0.81 -15.70
C PRO A 153 2.69 0.76 -14.33
N LYS A 154 2.96 1.92 -13.71
CA LYS A 154 3.57 2.00 -12.38
C LYS A 154 2.66 1.38 -11.30
N PHE A 155 1.35 1.62 -11.39
CA PHE A 155 0.37 0.96 -10.53
C PHE A 155 0.33 -0.55 -10.75
N ALA A 156 0.34 -1.02 -12.00
CA ALA A 156 0.39 -2.46 -12.28
C ALA A 156 1.67 -3.11 -11.74
N SER A 157 2.83 -2.44 -11.86
CA SER A 157 4.10 -2.87 -11.27
C SER A 157 4.02 -2.95 -9.75
N MET A 158 3.43 -1.94 -9.10
CA MET A 158 3.20 -1.94 -7.66
C MET A 158 2.35 -3.14 -7.23
N ILE A 159 1.24 -3.43 -7.92
CA ILE A 159 0.38 -4.58 -7.60
C ILE A 159 1.13 -5.91 -7.73
N GLN A 160 2.02 -6.05 -8.73
CA GLN A 160 2.89 -7.24 -8.85
C GLN A 160 3.80 -7.39 -7.62
N ASN A 161 4.43 -6.30 -7.18
CA ASN A 161 5.41 -6.32 -6.09
C ASN A 161 4.79 -6.40 -4.69
N ALA A 162 3.56 -5.92 -4.51
CA ALA A 162 2.84 -6.03 -3.24
C ALA A 162 2.37 -7.46 -2.92
N ARG A 163 2.22 -8.31 -3.95
CA ARG A 163 1.53 -9.61 -3.85
C ARG A 163 2.44 -10.82 -3.86
N ILE A 164 3.61 -10.70 -4.50
CA ILE A 164 4.55 -11.80 -4.63
C ILE A 164 5.39 -11.84 -3.35
N VAL A 165 4.97 -12.70 -2.43
CA VAL A 165 5.76 -13.10 -1.26
C VAL A 165 6.57 -14.31 -1.72
N ASP A 166 7.84 -14.07 -2.03
CA ASP A 166 8.85 -15.11 -2.28
C ASP A 166 8.57 -15.98 -3.52
N ALA A 167 8.64 -15.38 -4.72
CA ALA A 167 8.59 -16.15 -5.97
C ALA A 167 9.80 -17.08 -6.08
N ASP A 168 9.54 -18.33 -6.43
CA ASP A 168 10.54 -19.34 -6.74
C ASP A 168 10.79 -19.43 -8.25
N GLU A 169 11.92 -20.03 -8.62
CA GLU A 169 12.24 -20.28 -10.03
C GLU A 169 11.17 -21.20 -10.65
N GLY A 170 10.54 -20.72 -11.73
CA GLY A 170 9.41 -21.39 -12.38
C GLY A 170 8.05 -20.79 -12.01
N ASP A 171 7.98 -19.88 -11.04
CA ASP A 171 6.76 -19.14 -10.77
C ASP A 171 6.41 -18.19 -11.91
N ASP A 172 5.12 -18.21 -12.26
CA ASP A 172 4.56 -17.27 -13.22
C ASP A 172 4.30 -15.93 -12.51
N VAL A 173 5.32 -15.07 -12.51
CA VAL A 173 5.23 -13.70 -11.96
C VAL A 173 4.24 -12.81 -12.71
N THR A 174 3.72 -13.26 -13.87
CA THR A 174 2.65 -12.55 -14.59
C THR A 174 1.26 -12.90 -14.05
N ARG A 175 1.16 -13.99 -13.25
CA ARG A 175 -0.11 -14.51 -12.76
C ARG A 175 -0.36 -14.08 -11.31
N PHE A 176 -1.22 -13.09 -11.17
CA PHE A 176 -1.58 -12.50 -9.89
C PHE A 176 -2.39 -13.47 -9.00
N VAL A 177 -1.73 -14.21 -8.11
CA VAL A 177 -2.38 -15.03 -7.06
C VAL A 177 -2.56 -14.17 -5.81
N THR A 178 -3.80 -13.97 -5.37
CA THR A 178 -4.09 -13.34 -4.08
C THR A 178 -4.06 -14.39 -2.97
N SER A 179 -3.18 -14.18 -1.98
CA SER A 179 -3.37 -14.75 -0.64
C SER A 179 -3.62 -13.59 0.32
N LEU A 180 -4.89 -13.36 0.65
CA LEU A 180 -5.31 -12.55 1.78
C LEU A 180 -6.30 -13.41 2.58
N ALA A 181 -5.77 -14.38 3.30
CA ALA A 181 -6.16 -14.78 4.65
C ALA A 181 -5.52 -16.13 4.97
N GLU A 182 -5.14 -16.30 6.23
CA GLU A 182 -4.83 -17.61 6.81
C GLU A 182 -6.06 -18.53 6.89
N ASP A 183 -7.25 -18.07 6.45
CA ASP A 183 -8.42 -18.93 6.25
C ASP A 183 -9.24 -18.64 4.98
N TRP A 184 -8.57 -18.74 3.82
CA TRP A 184 -9.14 -19.10 2.50
C TRP A 184 -8.51 -20.43 2.00
N THR A 185 -8.38 -21.36 2.94
CA THR A 185 -7.39 -22.46 3.08
C THR A 185 -7.23 -23.53 1.98
N LYS A 186 -7.77 -23.41 0.76
CA LYS A 186 -7.34 -24.32 -0.34
C LYS A 186 -7.76 -23.87 -1.74
N ARG A 187 -6.77 -23.34 -2.47
CA ARG A 187 -6.63 -23.27 -3.94
C ARG A 187 -7.61 -22.36 -4.69
N ILE A 188 -7.20 -21.10 -4.93
CA ILE A 188 -7.65 -20.33 -6.09
C ILE A 188 -6.75 -20.71 -7.28
N SER A 189 -7.26 -21.60 -8.12
CA SER A 189 -6.69 -21.92 -9.43
C SER A 189 -7.05 -20.84 -10.46
N GLN A 190 -6.02 -20.30 -11.13
CA GLN A 190 -6.03 -19.83 -12.52
C GLN A 190 -7.15 -18.86 -12.96
N THR A 191 -6.97 -17.54 -12.81
CA THR A 191 -7.37 -16.51 -13.82
C THR A 191 -6.62 -15.19 -13.58
N ASN A 192 -6.30 -14.44 -14.63
CA ASN A 192 -5.67 -13.12 -14.59
C ASN A 192 -6.52 -12.10 -13.83
N TYR A 193 -6.19 -11.80 -12.57
CA TYR A 193 -6.94 -10.86 -11.74
C TYR A 193 -6.28 -9.47 -11.73
N THR A 194 -6.79 -8.55 -12.55
CA THR A 194 -6.39 -7.14 -12.51
C THR A 194 -7.19 -6.41 -11.43
N VAL A 195 -6.54 -5.97 -10.35
CA VAL A 195 -7.13 -4.93 -9.50
C VAL A 195 -7.08 -3.61 -10.26
N ASN A 196 -8.24 -2.97 -10.41
CA ASN A 196 -8.36 -1.65 -11.01
C ASN A 196 -8.24 -0.56 -9.92
N SER A 197 -8.01 0.69 -10.31
CA SER A 197 -7.78 1.78 -9.35
C SER A 197 -8.96 2.01 -8.41
N LEU A 198 -10.20 1.86 -8.88
CA LEU A 198 -11.41 2.02 -8.06
C LEU A 198 -11.55 0.94 -7.00
N THR A 199 -11.40 -0.33 -7.38
CA THR A 199 -11.43 -1.45 -6.43
C THR A 199 -10.29 -1.36 -5.43
N PHE A 200 -9.10 -0.92 -5.85
CA PHE A 200 -7.99 -0.66 -4.95
C PHE A 200 -8.33 0.45 -3.94
N ALA A 201 -8.80 1.61 -4.42
CA ALA A 201 -9.20 2.73 -3.57
C ALA A 201 -10.30 2.31 -2.58
N ALA A 202 -11.29 1.54 -3.04
CA ALA A 202 -12.34 1.03 -2.18
C ALA A 202 -11.84 0.03 -1.13
N ILE A 203 -10.91 -0.87 -1.48
CA ILE A 203 -10.33 -1.83 -0.54
C ILE A 203 -9.60 -1.13 0.61
N TRP A 204 -8.91 -0.02 0.32
CA TRP A 204 -8.10 0.71 1.29
C TRP A 204 -8.82 1.90 1.94
N GLY A 205 -10.02 2.27 1.46
CA GLY A 205 -10.77 3.43 1.95
C GLY A 205 -10.11 4.75 1.54
N LEU A 206 -9.59 4.84 0.31
CA LEU A 206 -8.97 6.04 -0.24
C LEU A 206 -10.05 6.99 -0.77
N ASP A 207 -10.83 7.53 0.15
CA ASP A 207 -12.07 8.25 -0.14
C ASP A 207 -11.83 9.55 -0.93
N SER A 208 -10.72 10.26 -0.70
CA SER A 208 -10.42 11.56 -1.35
C SER A 208 -10.11 11.43 -2.84
N VAL A 209 -9.71 10.24 -3.29
CA VAL A 209 -9.34 9.99 -4.69
C VAL A 209 -10.44 9.34 -5.51
N LEU A 210 -11.52 8.83 -4.89
CA LEU A 210 -12.61 8.15 -5.59
C LEU A 210 -13.25 9.04 -6.66
N SER A 211 -13.62 10.28 -6.31
CA SER A 211 -14.21 11.22 -7.27
C SER A 211 -13.24 11.52 -8.43
N ARG A 212 -11.95 11.75 -8.13
CA ARG A 212 -10.91 12.02 -9.13
C ARG A 212 -10.72 10.84 -10.09
N ILE A 213 -10.80 9.62 -9.58
CA ILE A 213 -10.71 8.39 -10.37
C ILE A 213 -11.92 8.29 -11.32
N VAL A 214 -13.15 8.51 -10.83
CA VAL A 214 -14.37 8.50 -11.66
C VAL A 214 -14.34 9.62 -12.70
N GLU A 215 -13.98 10.85 -12.31
CA GLU A 215 -13.82 12.01 -13.20
C GLU A 215 -12.76 11.80 -14.29
N SER A 216 -11.78 10.91 -14.05
CA SER A 216 -10.79 10.51 -15.07
C SER A 216 -11.34 9.57 -16.15
N GLY A 217 -12.62 9.19 -16.06
CA GLY A 217 -13.31 8.28 -16.98
C GLY A 217 -13.24 6.81 -16.57
N ALA A 218 -12.99 6.52 -15.29
CA ALA A 218 -13.08 5.15 -14.79
C ALA A 218 -14.54 4.68 -14.79
N ASP A 219 -14.78 3.48 -15.28
CA ASP A 219 -16.08 2.82 -15.17
C ASP A 219 -16.31 2.40 -13.72
N ILE A 220 -17.29 3.03 -13.07
CA ILE A 220 -17.55 2.90 -11.62
C ILE A 220 -17.97 1.48 -11.23
N ASP A 221 -18.61 0.76 -12.15
CA ASP A 221 -19.13 -0.58 -11.93
C ASP A 221 -18.20 -1.68 -12.42
N LEU A 222 -17.04 -1.33 -13.01
CA LEU A 222 -16.06 -2.28 -13.50
C LEU A 222 -15.57 -3.21 -12.38
N PRO A 223 -15.77 -4.53 -12.49
CA PRO A 223 -15.25 -5.47 -11.51
C PRO A 223 -13.72 -5.47 -11.47
N GLY A 224 -13.17 -5.59 -10.27
CA GLY A 224 -11.74 -5.83 -10.05
C GLY A 224 -11.43 -7.31 -9.85
N ALA A 225 -10.34 -7.58 -9.12
CA ALA A 225 -10.04 -8.94 -8.69
C ALA A 225 -11.20 -9.50 -7.85
N HIS A 226 -11.49 -10.80 -8.01
CA HIS A 226 -12.59 -11.52 -7.36
C HIS A 226 -14.01 -11.18 -7.87
N ASN A 227 -14.14 -10.56 -9.05
CA ASN A 227 -15.41 -10.17 -9.68
C ASN A 227 -16.26 -9.23 -8.81
N GLY A 228 -15.62 -8.56 -7.84
CA GLY A 228 -16.24 -7.51 -7.03
C GLY A 228 -15.96 -6.15 -7.64
N ASN A 229 -16.99 -5.31 -7.84
CA ASN A 229 -16.76 -3.89 -8.14
C ASN A 229 -16.39 -3.10 -6.87
N ALA A 230 -16.07 -1.82 -7.02
CA ALA A 230 -15.63 -0.97 -5.91
C ALA A 230 -16.66 -0.93 -4.77
N LEU A 231 -17.95 -0.84 -5.09
CA LEU A 231 -19.02 -0.80 -4.09
C LEU A 231 -19.12 -2.12 -3.33
N GLN A 232 -19.05 -3.24 -4.04
CA GLN A 232 -19.07 -4.57 -3.42
C GLN A 232 -17.86 -4.77 -2.50
N CYS A 233 -16.67 -4.32 -2.91
CA CYS A 233 -15.48 -4.34 -2.04
C CYS A 233 -15.67 -3.49 -0.79
N ALA A 234 -16.17 -2.26 -0.93
CA ALA A 234 -16.40 -1.36 0.21
C ALA A 234 -17.41 -1.95 1.21
N VAL A 235 -18.50 -2.54 0.72
CA VAL A 235 -19.51 -3.18 1.56
C VAL A 235 -18.96 -4.43 2.25
N PHE A 236 -18.25 -5.29 1.51
CA PHE A 236 -17.68 -6.52 2.07
C PHE A 236 -16.65 -6.24 3.17
N LEU A 237 -15.88 -5.15 3.04
CA LEU A 237 -14.84 -4.75 4.00
C LEU A 237 -15.36 -3.79 5.09
N ASP A 238 -16.68 -3.62 5.22
CA ASP A 238 -17.31 -2.72 6.20
C ASP A 238 -16.77 -1.28 6.14
N ARG A 239 -16.79 -0.68 4.95
CA ARG A 239 -16.37 0.71 4.69
C ARG A 239 -17.57 1.59 4.33
N PRO A 240 -18.38 2.01 5.31
CA PRO A 240 -19.62 2.74 5.06
C PRO A 240 -19.41 4.10 4.38
N THR A 241 -18.35 4.84 4.74
CA THR A 241 -18.02 6.14 4.11
C THR A 241 -17.70 5.96 2.62
N THR A 242 -16.80 5.02 2.31
CA THR A 242 -16.42 4.65 0.94
C THR A 242 -17.64 4.19 0.14
N ALA A 243 -18.47 3.29 0.69
CA ALA A 243 -19.67 2.80 0.02
C ALA A 243 -20.67 3.94 -0.28
N LYS A 244 -20.84 4.88 0.67
CA LYS A 244 -21.67 6.06 0.47
C LYS A 244 -21.13 6.96 -0.65
N ILE A 245 -19.83 7.24 -0.67
CA ILE A 245 -19.20 8.04 -1.73
C ILE A 245 -19.40 7.39 -3.09
N LEU A 246 -19.23 6.06 -3.19
CA LEU A 246 -19.45 5.32 -4.44
C LEU A 246 -20.90 5.40 -4.92
N LEU A 247 -21.89 5.28 -4.01
CA LEU A 247 -23.30 5.47 -4.34
C LEU A 247 -23.60 6.91 -4.78
N ASP A 248 -23.04 7.90 -4.09
CA ASP A 248 -23.19 9.33 -4.44
C ASP A 248 -22.55 9.65 -5.80
N LEU A 249 -21.50 8.91 -6.19
CA LEU A 249 -20.86 8.98 -7.52
C LEU A 249 -21.61 8.19 -8.61
N GLY A 250 -22.67 7.46 -8.25
CA GLY A 250 -23.57 6.78 -9.20
C GLY A 250 -23.30 5.28 -9.40
N ALA A 251 -22.60 4.61 -8.49
CA ALA A 251 -22.38 3.15 -8.56
C ALA A 251 -23.71 2.38 -8.51
N ASP A 252 -23.86 1.35 -9.33
CA ASP A 252 -25.08 0.52 -9.33
C ASP A 252 -25.10 -0.41 -8.11
N ALA A 253 -25.99 -0.08 -7.16
CA ALA A 253 -26.27 -0.90 -5.98
C ALA A 253 -26.79 -2.31 -6.32
N ASN A 254 -27.29 -2.53 -7.54
CA ASN A 254 -27.84 -3.79 -8.00
C ASN A 254 -26.92 -4.55 -8.96
N SER A 255 -25.69 -4.06 -9.19
CA SER A 255 -24.68 -4.75 -10.00
C SER A 255 -24.59 -6.23 -9.59
N ASP A 256 -24.95 -7.11 -10.51
CA ASP A 256 -25.16 -8.54 -10.28
C ASP A 256 -24.00 -9.41 -10.79
N GLU A 257 -22.89 -8.78 -11.19
CA GLU A 257 -21.74 -9.44 -11.82
C GLU A 257 -20.94 -10.39 -10.89
N VAL A 258 -21.41 -10.60 -9.65
CA VAL A 258 -20.89 -11.63 -8.74
C VAL A 258 -21.45 -13.00 -9.13
N GLU A 259 -20.93 -13.53 -10.24
CA GLU A 259 -21.34 -14.82 -10.83
C GLU A 259 -21.16 -16.01 -9.86
N ARG A 260 -20.41 -15.83 -8.76
CA ARG A 260 -20.11 -16.90 -7.79
C ARG A 260 -20.80 -16.83 -6.44
N LEU A 261 -21.43 -15.71 -6.07
CA LEU A 261 -22.17 -15.61 -4.81
C LEU A 261 -23.64 -15.24 -4.97
N ARG A 262 -24.12 -14.71 -6.12
CA ARG A 262 -25.51 -14.18 -6.24
C ARG A 262 -25.91 -13.32 -5.02
N ARG A 263 -24.95 -12.60 -4.44
CA ARG A 263 -25.18 -11.69 -3.32
C ARG A 263 -24.92 -10.30 -3.85
N THR A 264 -25.99 -9.51 -3.98
CA THR A 264 -25.87 -8.08 -4.24
C THR A 264 -25.08 -7.40 -3.11
N PRO A 265 -24.52 -6.20 -3.30
CA PRO A 265 -23.94 -5.43 -2.20
C PRO A 265 -24.89 -5.39 -0.99
N LEU A 266 -26.19 -5.18 -1.23
CA LEU A 266 -27.21 -5.20 -0.19
C LEU A 266 -27.29 -6.55 0.55
N VAL A 267 -27.26 -7.68 -0.15
CA VAL A 267 -27.29 -9.01 0.48
C VAL A 267 -26.00 -9.29 1.26
N THR A 268 -24.85 -8.83 0.76
CA THR A 268 -23.57 -8.93 1.48
C THR A 268 -23.61 -8.10 2.77
N ALA A 269 -24.08 -6.86 2.71
CA ALA A 269 -24.26 -6.02 3.90
C ALA A 269 -25.19 -6.71 4.93
N ILE A 270 -26.33 -7.23 4.49
CA ILE A 270 -27.30 -7.90 5.38
C ILE A 270 -26.70 -9.13 6.07
N LEU A 271 -25.87 -9.91 5.37
CA LEU A 271 -25.34 -11.17 5.89
C LEU A 271 -24.13 -11.00 6.81
N PHE A 272 -23.40 -9.89 6.68
CA PHE A 272 -22.18 -9.62 7.45
C PHE A 272 -22.33 -8.48 8.45
N TRP A 273 -23.50 -7.81 8.50
CA TRP A 273 -23.80 -6.85 9.56
C TRP A 273 -23.77 -7.56 10.92
N PRO A 274 -22.95 -7.11 11.88
CA PRO A 274 -23.07 -7.58 13.25
C PRO A 274 -24.40 -7.07 13.78
N THR A 275 -25.39 -7.96 13.93
CA THR A 275 -26.56 -7.70 14.77
C THR A 275 -26.05 -7.51 16.20
N THR A 276 -25.71 -6.29 16.56
CA THR A 276 -25.67 -5.87 17.96
C THR A 276 -27.11 -5.90 18.45
N ASP A 277 -27.50 -7.02 19.05
CA ASP A 277 -28.59 -7.05 20.02
C ASP A 277 -28.12 -6.25 21.24
N ASP A 278 -28.77 -5.11 21.49
CA ASP A 278 -28.75 -4.22 22.68
C ASP A 278 -27.43 -3.60 23.19
#